data_AF-A0A8T6L859-F1
#
_entry.id   AF-A0A8T6L859-F1
#
_cell.length_a   1.000
_cell.length_b   1.000
_cell.length_c   1.000
_cell.angle_alpha   90.00
_cell.angle_beta   90.00
_cell.angle_gamma   90.00
#
_symmetry.space_group_name_H-M   'P 1'
#
loop_
_entity.id
_entity.type
_entity.pdbx_description
1 polymer ?
#
loop_
_entity_poly.entity_id
_entity_poly.type
_entity_poly.pdbx_seq_one_letter_code
_entity_poly.pdbx_strand_id
1 'polypeptide(L)' 'AKASNSQPKFGIVTWHTEGFNQRGEAVIAFRRTNLVRRRAG' A
#
# COMPACT_ATOMS: atom_id res chain seq x y z
N ALA A 1 -6.51 1.74 6.06
CA ALA A 1 -5.19 1.89 6.70
C ALA A 1 -5.35 1.75 8.21
N LYS A 2 -4.48 1.01 8.90
CA LYS A 2 -4.52 0.86 10.37
C LYS A 2 -3.34 1.61 11.02
N ALA A 3 -3.47 2.07 12.25
CA ALA A 3 -2.34 2.69 12.96
C ALA A 3 -1.30 1.63 13.37
N SER A 4 -0.02 2.02 13.45
CA SER A 4 1.00 1.17 14.07
C SER A 4 1.04 1.42 15.57
N ASN A 5 0.89 0.36 16.37
CA ASN A 5 0.90 0.46 17.83
C ASN A 5 2.30 0.79 18.38
N SER A 6 3.36 0.23 17.79
CA SER A 6 4.74 0.46 18.21
C SER A 6 5.37 1.71 17.57
N GLN A 7 4.79 2.23 16.49
CA GLN A 7 5.28 3.42 15.78
C GLN A 7 4.14 4.42 15.55
N PRO A 8 3.72 5.19 16.58
CA PRO A 8 2.49 6.01 16.54
C PRO A 8 2.42 7.05 15.40
N LYS A 9 3.58 7.50 14.91
CA LYS A 9 3.70 8.43 13.78
C LYS A 9 3.47 7.76 12.41
N PHE A 10 3.25 6.45 12.35
CA PHE A 10 3.10 5.68 11.13
C PHE A 10 1.76 4.94 11.09
N GLY A 11 1.22 4.78 9.88
CA GLY A 11 0.12 3.89 9.56
C GLY A 11 0.60 2.70 8.74
N ILE A 12 -0.08 1.56 8.86
CA ILE A 12 0.13 0.37 8.05
C ILE A 12 -0.91 0.39 6.92
N VAL A 13 -0.43 0.29 5.69
CA VAL A 13 -1.24 0.30 4.47
C VAL A 13 -0.89 -0.92 3.63
N THR A 14 -1.91 -1.60 3.12
CA THR A 14 -1.74 -2.67 2.13
C THR A 14 -2.21 -2.17 0.78
N TRP A 15 -1.36 -2.32 -0.24
CA TRP A 15 -1.69 -2.00 -1.63
C TRP A 15 -1.93 -3.29 -2.41
N HIS A 16 -2.90 -3.22 -3.32
CA HIS A 16 -3.02 -4.15 -4.42
C HIS A 16 -2.56 -3.42 -5.67
N THR A 17 -1.43 -3.82 -6.23
CA THR A 17 -0.91 -3.25 -7.46
C THR A 17 -1.19 -4.22 -8.60
N GLU A 18 -1.82 -3.70 -9.65
CA GLU A 18 -2.10 -4.41 -10.89
C GLU A 18 -1.47 -3.62 -12.04
N GLY A 19 -0.69 -4.31 -12.86
CA GLY A 19 -0.13 -3.75 -14.09
C GLY A 19 -0.76 -4.42 -15.29
N PHE A 20 -1.18 -3.62 -16.27
CA PHE A 20 -1.89 -4.06 -17.47
C PHE A 20 -1.06 -3.79 -18.72
N ASN A 21 -1.15 -4.67 -19.72
CA ASN A 21 -0.56 -4.46 -21.04
C ASN A 21 -1.48 -3.57 -21.92
N GLN A 22 -1.09 -3.33 -23.18
CA GLN A 22 -1.82 -2.47 -24.13
C GLN A 22 -3.22 -2.98 -24.51
N ARG A 23 -3.51 -4.25 -24.24
CA ARG A 23 -4.84 -4.87 -24.46
C ARG A 23 -5.73 -4.81 -23.22
N GLY A 24 -5.24 -4.24 -22.12
CA GLY A 24 -5.95 -4.22 -20.84
C GLY A 24 -5.86 -5.53 -20.07
N GLU A 25 -4.94 -6.44 -20.43
CA GLU A 25 -4.75 -7.70 -19.71
C GLU A 25 -3.78 -7.49 -18.54
N ALA A 26 -4.13 -8.01 -17.36
CA ALA A 26 -3.24 -7.96 -16.20
C ALA A 26 -2.03 -8.87 -16.42
N VAL A 27 -0.83 -8.30 -16.37
CA VAL A 27 0.44 -9.02 -16.57
C VAL A 27 1.26 -9.12 -15.28
N ILE A 28 0.91 -8.34 -14.26
CA ILE A 28 1.52 -8.40 -12.93
C ILE A 28 0.49 -8.05 -11.86
N ALA A 29 0.49 -8.79 -10.76
CA ALA A 29 -0.29 -8.48 -9.58
C ALA A 29 0.51 -8.79 -8.31
N PHE A 30 0.56 -7.84 -7.37
CA PHE A 30 1.16 -8.09 -6.06
C PHE A 30 0.44 -7.35 -4.95
N ARG A 31 0.47 -7.96 -3.76
CA ARG A 31 0.00 -7.35 -2.52
C ARG A 31 1.19 -7.03 -1.64
N ARG A 32 1.34 -5.76 -1.27
CA ARG A 32 2.43 -5.30 -0.40
C ARG A 32 1.87 -4.52 0.78
N THR A 33 2.42 -4.77 1.95
CA THR A 33 2.10 -4.02 3.17
C THR A 33 3.27 -3.12 3.55
N ASN A 34 2.99 -1.84 3.77
CA ASN A 34 3.98 -0.80 4.01
C ASN A 34 3.66 -0.03 5.29
N LEU A 35 4.70 0.49 5.95
CA LEU A 35 4.59 1.54 6.94
C LEU A 35 4.70 2.90 6.23
N VAL A 36 3.69 3.75 6.41
CA VAL A 36 3.61 5.08 5.79
C VAL A 36 3.50 6.12 6.89
N ARG A 37 4.28 7.20 6.79
CA ARG A 37 4.26 8.28 7.78
C ARG A 37 2.89 8.97 7.76
N ARG A 38 2.29 9.17 8.93
CA ARG A 38 1.05 9.92 9.08
C ARG A 38 1.36 11.41 8.94
N ARG A 39 0.45 12.17 8.33
CA ARG A 39 0.55 13.63 8.32
C ARG A 39 0.41 14.11 9.77
N ALA A 40 1.32 14.97 10.22
CA ALA A 40 1.11 15.69 11.47
C ALA A 40 -0.05 16.66 11.25
N GLY A 41 -1.05 16.61 12.12
CA GLY A 41 -2.03 17.68 12.26
C GLY A 41 -1.39 18.86 12.98
#